data_AF-A0A841PXX9-F1
#
_entry.id   AF-A0A841PXX9-F1
#
_cell.length_a   1.000
_cell.length_b   1.000
_cell.length_c   1.000
_cell.angle_alpha   90.00
_cell.angle_beta   90.00
_cell.angle_gamma   90.00
#
_symmetry.space_group_name_H-M   'P 1'
#
loop_
_entity.id
_entity.type
_entity.pdbx_description
1 polymer ?
#
loop_
_entity_poly.entity_id
_entity_poly.type
_entity_poly.pdbx_seq_one_letter_code
_entity_poly.pdbx_strand_id
1 'polypeptide(L)'
;MQQRISLLVIFLITLLFISACGKNTGDNGEYPYGHYKDDEMIGTVWEVNKNENSIVVDISEWEKRDRKGPDMTDEGYTYTAKLTKETLIEREDGTLASIDEIKKGQKVLVNPPRGNDFKGIANEIILLEMSYEEKYARLLSHIDGFNIVVMYKDGKTLPTEIQESVYENVMNILEGTEHRAVAAWVPYDENYVLDYKEALDIEQFPVVLVFNQEELLFKAYNVDDLYDFFKNFN
;
A
#
# COMPACT_ATOMS: atom_id res chain seq x y z
N MET A 1 39.08 -2.74 -35.25
CA MET A 1 37.60 -2.63 -35.11
C MET A 1 37.07 -3.20 -33.78
N GLN A 2 37.62 -4.29 -33.24
CA GLN A 2 37.18 -4.86 -31.95
C GLN A 2 37.39 -3.95 -30.72
N GLN A 3 38.45 -3.14 -30.67
CA GLN A 3 38.68 -2.23 -29.52
C GLN A 3 37.70 -1.04 -29.43
N ARG A 4 37.02 -0.68 -30.52
CA ARG A 4 36.01 0.41 -30.51
C ARG A 4 34.62 -0.07 -30.13
N ILE A 5 34.35 -1.38 -30.20
CA ILE A 5 33.08 -1.98 -29.82
C ILE A 5 33.04 -2.21 -28.31
N SER A 6 34.15 -2.61 -27.68
CA SER A 6 34.21 -2.84 -26.23
C SER A 6 34.01 -1.56 -25.39
N LEU A 7 34.45 -0.40 -25.87
CA LEU A 7 34.22 0.89 -25.19
C LEU A 7 32.75 1.33 -25.25
N LEU A 8 32.02 0.95 -26.30
CA LEU A 8 30.61 1.30 -26.48
C LEU A 8 29.68 0.43 -25.62
N VAL A 9 30.07 -0.82 -25.36
CA VAL A 9 29.36 -1.73 -24.44
C VAL A 9 29.54 -1.32 -22.98
N ILE A 10 30.73 -0.82 -22.61
CA ILE A 10 30.97 -0.33 -21.23
C ILE A 10 30.23 0.99 -20.97
N PHE A 11 30.08 1.85 -21.98
CA PHE A 11 29.32 3.10 -21.84
C PHE A 11 27.80 2.88 -21.76
N LEU A 12 27.28 1.81 -22.38
CA LEU A 12 25.85 1.45 -22.30
C LEU A 12 25.46 0.86 -20.93
N ILE A 13 26.38 0.21 -20.23
CA ILE A 13 26.12 -0.39 -18.91
C ILE A 13 26.16 0.67 -17.80
N THR A 14 26.94 1.75 -17.95
CA THR A 14 26.96 2.87 -17.00
C THR A 14 25.71 3.77 -17.05
N LEU A 15 24.88 3.65 -18.09
CA LEU A 15 23.61 4.38 -18.19
C LEU A 15 22.42 3.64 -17.53
N LEU A 16 22.61 2.38 -17.10
CA LEU A 16 21.57 1.59 -16.42
C LEU A 16 21.62 1.68 -14.89
N PHE A 17 22.51 2.50 -14.32
CA PHE A 17 22.64 2.71 -12.87
C PHE A 17 22.15 4.08 -12.39
N ILE A 18 21.29 4.75 -13.17
CA ILE A 18 20.50 5.90 -12.70
C ILE A 18 19.02 5.49 -12.52
N SER A 19 18.75 4.28 -12.01
CA SER A 19 17.68 4.16 -11.02
C SER A 19 18.29 4.62 -9.70
N ALA A 20 18.46 5.94 -9.61
CA ALA A 20 18.67 6.58 -8.33
C ALA A 20 17.48 6.16 -7.48
N CYS A 21 17.77 5.38 -6.44
CA CYS A 21 16.96 5.26 -5.25
C CYS A 21 16.68 6.68 -4.73
N GLY A 22 15.66 7.31 -5.30
CA GLY A 22 14.93 8.35 -4.62
C GLY A 22 14.16 7.65 -3.51
N LYS A 23 14.83 7.39 -2.39
CA LYS A 23 14.14 7.48 -1.12
C LYS A 23 13.44 8.83 -1.16
N ASN A 24 12.12 8.86 -1.29
CA ASN A 24 11.31 10.03 -0.98
C ASN A 24 11.33 10.24 0.55
N THR A 25 12.54 10.31 1.11
CA THR A 25 12.85 10.99 2.37
C THR A 25 13.12 12.46 2.07
N GLY A 26 12.52 13.00 1.00
CA GLY A 26 12.37 14.43 0.85
C GLY A 26 11.37 14.84 1.89
N ASP A 27 11.87 15.39 3.00
CA ASP A 27 11.29 16.51 3.72
C ASP A 27 10.03 17.00 2.97
N ASN A 28 8.83 16.57 3.39
CA ASN A 28 7.58 16.89 2.67
C ASN A 28 7.23 18.38 2.86
N GLY A 29 8.21 19.28 2.68
CA GLY A 29 8.16 20.71 2.89
C GLY A 29 7.16 21.14 3.95
N GLU A 30 6.41 22.18 3.63
CA GLU A 30 5.24 22.57 4.42
C GLU A 30 4.01 21.68 4.11
N TYR A 31 4.07 20.86 3.05
CA TYR A 31 2.93 20.19 2.40
C TYR A 31 3.12 18.66 2.33
N PRO A 32 2.50 17.88 3.23
CA PRO A 32 2.65 16.43 3.31
C PRO A 32 2.41 15.66 1.99
N TYR A 33 1.50 16.16 1.15
CA TYR A 33 1.12 15.53 -0.11
C TYR A 33 1.49 16.38 -1.34
N GLY A 34 2.39 17.37 -1.18
CA GLY A 34 2.79 18.29 -2.26
C GLY A 34 3.57 17.63 -3.41
N HIS A 35 3.84 16.33 -3.35
CA HIS A 35 4.45 15.56 -4.42
C HIS A 35 3.47 15.17 -5.53
N TYR A 36 2.15 15.31 -5.30
CA TYR A 36 1.12 15.10 -6.32
C TYR A 36 0.94 16.34 -7.22
N LYS A 37 0.65 16.14 -8.51
CA LYS A 37 0.35 17.22 -9.45
C LYS A 37 -1.15 17.44 -9.63
N ASP A 38 -1.54 18.67 -9.95
CA ASP A 38 -2.93 19.07 -10.19
C ASP A 38 -3.62 18.29 -11.32
N ASP A 39 -2.86 17.92 -12.34
CA ASP A 39 -3.36 17.21 -13.52
C ASP A 39 -3.28 15.68 -13.38
N GLU A 40 -2.70 15.17 -12.29
CA GLU A 40 -2.46 13.74 -12.06
C GLU A 40 -3.28 13.25 -10.86
N MET A 41 -4.59 13.03 -11.05
CA MET A 41 -5.47 12.50 -9.99
C MET A 41 -5.17 11.04 -9.69
N ILE A 42 -4.16 10.85 -8.83
CA ILE A 42 -3.69 9.55 -8.36
C ILE A 42 -4.42 9.19 -7.07
N GLY A 43 -4.78 7.93 -6.95
CA GLY A 43 -5.40 7.41 -5.74
C GLY A 43 -5.31 5.90 -5.64
N THR A 44 -5.94 5.35 -4.60
CA THR A 44 -5.96 3.92 -4.32
C THR A 44 -7.38 3.38 -4.49
N VAL A 45 -7.54 2.29 -5.23
CA VAL A 45 -8.85 1.66 -5.43
C VAL A 45 -9.37 1.09 -4.11
N TRP A 46 -10.47 1.63 -3.62
CA TRP A 46 -11.15 1.15 -2.42
C TRP A 46 -12.11 0.00 -2.72
N GLU A 47 -12.81 0.08 -3.86
CA GLU A 47 -13.85 -0.88 -4.25
C GLU A 47 -13.96 -0.98 -5.77
N VAL A 48 -14.29 -2.18 -6.27
CA VAL A 48 -14.52 -2.46 -7.69
C VAL A 48 -15.94 -2.99 -7.86
N ASN A 49 -16.81 -2.17 -8.45
CA ASN A 49 -18.23 -2.45 -8.66
C ASN A 49 -18.48 -2.89 -10.10
N LYS A 50 -18.22 -4.16 -10.40
CA LYS A 50 -18.34 -4.72 -11.76
C LYS A 50 -19.76 -4.60 -12.34
N ASN A 51 -20.78 -4.79 -11.51
CA ASN A 51 -22.19 -4.70 -11.93
C ASN A 51 -22.60 -3.28 -12.33
N GLU A 52 -22.01 -2.27 -11.69
CA GLU A 52 -22.28 -0.85 -11.97
C GLU A 52 -21.25 -0.24 -12.91
N ASN A 53 -20.31 -1.05 -13.41
CA ASN A 53 -19.17 -0.65 -14.22
C ASN A 53 -18.47 0.58 -13.64
N SER A 54 -18.12 0.52 -12.35
CA SER A 54 -17.45 1.63 -11.66
C SER A 54 -16.40 1.14 -10.68
N ILE A 55 -15.45 2.01 -10.36
CA ILE A 55 -14.51 1.81 -9.25
C ILE A 55 -14.59 2.99 -8.30
N VAL A 56 -14.42 2.75 -7.01
CA VAL A 56 -14.29 3.79 -5.99
C VAL A 56 -12.81 3.95 -5.69
N VAL A 57 -12.30 5.16 -5.85
CA VAL A 57 -10.89 5.51 -5.66
C VAL A 57 -10.79 6.46 -4.47
N ASP A 58 -9.96 6.14 -3.49
CA ASP A 58 -9.53 7.07 -2.47
C ASP A 58 -8.53 8.04 -3.09
N ILE A 59 -8.90 9.32 -3.13
CA ILE A 59 -8.11 10.43 -3.68
C ILE A 59 -7.73 11.43 -2.59
N SER A 60 -7.78 11.02 -1.32
CA SER A 60 -7.56 11.90 -0.16
C SER A 60 -6.22 12.63 -0.22
N GLU A 61 -5.14 11.91 -0.57
CA GLU A 61 -3.81 12.52 -0.66
C GLU A 61 -3.76 13.55 -1.80
N TRP A 62 -4.28 13.18 -2.98
CA TRP A 62 -4.31 14.09 -4.13
C TRP A 62 -5.18 15.33 -3.86
N GLU A 63 -6.37 15.18 -3.27
CA GLU A 63 -7.27 16.31 -2.96
C GLU A 63 -6.66 17.24 -1.89
N LYS A 64 -5.78 16.72 -1.04
CA LYS A 64 -5.10 17.47 0.03
C LYS A 64 -3.68 17.92 -0.34
N ARG A 65 -3.23 17.73 -1.59
CA ARG A 65 -1.86 18.05 -2.04
C ARG A 65 -1.40 19.48 -1.74
N ASP A 66 -2.32 20.43 -1.78
CA ASP A 66 -2.07 21.86 -1.52
C ASP A 66 -2.40 22.29 -0.07
N ARG A 67 -2.64 21.33 0.85
CA ARG A 67 -2.96 21.62 2.26
C ARG A 67 -1.77 21.45 3.18
N LYS A 68 -1.74 22.26 4.23
CA LYS A 68 -0.67 22.28 5.23
C LYS A 68 -1.15 22.71 6.60
N GLY A 69 -0.39 22.36 7.64
CA GLY A 69 -0.60 22.84 9.00
C GLY A 69 -2.02 22.54 9.52
N PRO A 70 -2.69 23.49 10.19
CA PRO A 70 -4.01 23.26 10.81
C PRO A 70 -5.14 22.99 9.81
N ASP A 71 -4.93 23.24 8.51
CA ASP A 71 -5.88 22.89 7.45
C ASP A 71 -5.76 21.41 7.03
N MET A 72 -4.81 20.68 7.60
CA MET A 72 -4.70 19.23 7.47
C MET A 72 -5.67 18.59 8.45
N THR A 73 -6.73 18.02 7.90
CA THR A 73 -7.83 17.40 8.64
C THR A 73 -8.00 15.94 8.20
N ASP A 74 -8.62 15.11 9.04
CA ASP A 74 -8.66 13.65 8.87
C ASP A 74 -9.75 13.16 7.90
N GLU A 75 -10.50 14.04 7.24
CA GLU A 75 -11.58 13.63 6.34
C GLU A 75 -11.05 12.90 5.10
N GLY A 76 -11.75 11.84 4.70
CA GLY A 76 -11.47 11.13 3.46
C GLY A 76 -12.16 11.77 2.26
N TYR A 77 -11.51 11.69 1.10
CA TYR A 77 -12.09 12.05 -0.19
C TYR A 77 -12.07 10.83 -1.11
N THR A 78 -13.24 10.51 -1.65
CA THR A 78 -13.36 9.43 -2.63
C THR A 78 -13.94 9.94 -3.93
N TYR A 79 -13.57 9.25 -5.01
CA TYR A 79 -14.13 9.45 -6.33
C TYR A 79 -14.70 8.12 -6.87
N THR A 80 -15.97 8.12 -7.26
CA THR A 80 -16.57 7.01 -7.99
C THR A 80 -16.37 7.21 -9.49
N ALA A 81 -15.37 6.52 -10.05
CA ALA A 81 -15.09 6.49 -11.47
C ALA A 81 -16.08 5.61 -12.21
N LYS A 82 -17.06 6.22 -12.89
CA LYS A 82 -17.93 5.50 -13.81
C LYS A 82 -17.19 5.19 -15.09
N LEU A 83 -17.24 3.92 -15.49
CA LEU A 83 -16.61 3.41 -16.69
C LEU A 83 -17.66 3.25 -17.79
N THR A 84 -17.26 3.53 -19.01
CA THR A 84 -18.06 3.32 -20.22
C THR A 84 -17.30 2.42 -21.19
N LYS A 85 -17.91 2.09 -22.33
CA LYS A 85 -17.21 1.36 -23.40
C LYS A 85 -16.08 2.16 -24.04
N GLU A 86 -16.08 3.48 -23.85
CA GLU A 86 -15.08 4.40 -24.38
C GLU A 86 -13.96 4.66 -23.37
N THR A 87 -14.14 4.22 -22.11
CA THR A 87 -13.12 4.36 -21.07
C THR A 87 -11.94 3.46 -21.40
N LEU A 88 -10.76 4.07 -21.57
CA LEU A 88 -9.51 3.35 -21.75
C LEU A 88 -9.01 2.88 -20.38
N ILE A 89 -8.63 1.60 -20.28
CA ILE A 89 -7.96 1.08 -19.09
C ILE A 89 -6.65 0.48 -19.57
N GLU A 90 -5.54 0.95 -19.02
CA GLU A 90 -4.22 0.51 -19.41
C GLU A 90 -3.28 0.44 -18.21
N ARG A 91 -2.13 -0.20 -18.40
CA ARG A 91 -1.03 -0.18 -17.44
C ARG A 91 -0.08 0.96 -17.77
N GLU A 92 0.81 1.25 -16.84
CA GLU A 92 1.85 2.27 -17.00
C GLU A 92 2.76 2.07 -18.23
N ASP A 93 2.88 0.83 -18.74
CA ASP A 93 3.61 0.51 -19.98
C ASP A 93 2.79 0.66 -21.27
N GLY A 94 1.53 1.14 -21.17
CA GLY A 94 0.58 1.29 -22.28
C GLY A 94 -0.11 0.00 -22.70
N THR A 95 0.06 -1.10 -21.98
CA THR A 95 -0.69 -2.33 -22.29
C THR A 95 -2.13 -2.23 -21.82
N LEU A 96 -3.06 -2.59 -22.71
CA LEU A 96 -4.49 -2.57 -22.41
C LEU A 96 -4.84 -3.53 -21.26
N ALA A 97 -5.75 -3.08 -20.41
CA ALA A 97 -6.30 -3.82 -19.29
C ALA A 97 -7.84 -3.76 -19.32
N SER A 98 -8.46 -4.49 -18.41
CA SER A 98 -9.89 -4.52 -18.19
C SER A 98 -10.24 -4.23 -16.74
N ILE A 99 -11.51 -3.89 -16.48
CA ILE A 99 -12.01 -3.72 -15.11
C ILE A 99 -11.82 -4.99 -14.25
N ASP A 100 -11.80 -6.16 -14.88
CA ASP A 100 -11.61 -7.44 -14.18
C ASP A 100 -10.21 -7.60 -13.59
N GLU A 101 -9.24 -6.85 -14.09
CA GLU A 101 -7.85 -6.84 -13.64
C GLU A 101 -7.59 -5.77 -12.57
N ILE A 102 -8.53 -4.85 -12.36
CA ILE A 102 -8.45 -3.86 -11.29
C ILE A 102 -8.78 -4.54 -9.96
N LYS A 103 -7.89 -4.36 -8.99
CA LYS A 103 -8.01 -4.95 -7.65
C LYS A 103 -8.13 -3.87 -6.59
N LYS A 104 -8.71 -4.24 -5.44
CA LYS A 104 -8.73 -3.38 -4.26
C LYS A 104 -7.30 -3.12 -3.78
N GLY A 105 -6.97 -1.89 -3.40
CA GLY A 105 -5.62 -1.47 -3.04
C GLY A 105 -4.73 -1.12 -4.24
N GLN A 106 -5.20 -1.27 -5.48
CA GLN A 106 -4.42 -0.88 -6.66
C GLN A 106 -4.25 0.63 -6.71
N LYS A 107 -3.02 1.10 -6.92
CA LYS A 107 -2.73 2.50 -7.23
C LYS A 107 -3.12 2.80 -8.68
N VAL A 108 -3.86 3.88 -8.89
CA VAL A 108 -4.36 4.27 -10.20
C VAL A 108 -4.21 5.77 -10.43
N LEU A 109 -3.93 6.16 -11.67
CA LEU A 109 -4.15 7.51 -12.18
C LEU A 109 -5.51 7.54 -12.90
N VAL A 110 -6.32 8.54 -12.62
CA VAL A 110 -7.68 8.66 -13.17
C VAL A 110 -7.81 9.96 -13.97
N ASN A 111 -8.17 9.83 -15.24
CA ASN A 111 -8.28 10.93 -16.19
C ASN A 111 -9.73 11.09 -16.70
N PRO A 112 -10.24 12.33 -16.84
CA PRO A 112 -9.62 13.58 -16.40
C PRO A 112 -9.60 13.70 -14.86
N PRO A 113 -8.72 14.52 -14.28
CA PRO A 113 -8.78 14.86 -12.87
C PRO A 113 -10.09 15.59 -12.54
N ARG A 114 -10.49 15.55 -11.27
CA ARG A 114 -11.64 16.30 -10.78
C ARG A 114 -11.40 17.81 -10.94
N GLY A 115 -12.38 18.53 -11.49
CA GLY A 115 -12.31 19.97 -11.75
C GLY A 115 -13.67 20.56 -12.12
N ASN A 116 -13.70 21.82 -12.56
CA ASN A 116 -14.94 22.57 -12.83
C ASN A 116 -15.84 21.92 -13.90
N ASP A 117 -15.25 21.22 -14.88
CA ASP A 117 -15.97 20.57 -15.98
C ASP A 117 -16.16 19.06 -15.77
N PHE A 118 -15.89 18.56 -14.57
CA PHE A 118 -15.88 17.14 -14.29
C PHE A 118 -17.29 16.54 -14.24
N LYS A 119 -17.55 15.60 -15.15
CA LYS A 119 -18.86 14.94 -15.29
C LYS A 119 -18.99 13.64 -14.49
N GLY A 120 -17.94 13.26 -13.75
CA GLY A 120 -17.89 12.00 -13.00
C GLY A 120 -17.70 10.75 -13.86
N ILE A 121 -17.32 10.90 -15.13
CA ILE A 121 -16.98 9.79 -16.04
C ILE A 121 -15.47 9.79 -16.24
N ALA A 122 -14.84 8.63 -16.06
CA ALA A 122 -13.42 8.45 -16.37
C ALA A 122 -13.26 8.17 -17.87
N ASN A 123 -12.43 8.97 -18.53
CA ASN A 123 -12.02 8.73 -19.91
C ASN A 123 -10.91 7.68 -19.96
N GLU A 124 -10.02 7.69 -18.97
CA GLU A 124 -8.87 6.80 -18.89
C GLU A 124 -8.53 6.48 -17.44
N ILE A 125 -8.10 5.23 -17.21
CA ILE A 125 -7.57 4.75 -15.93
C ILE A 125 -6.26 4.04 -16.21
N ILE A 126 -5.18 4.52 -15.61
CA ILE A 126 -3.85 3.91 -15.72
C ILE A 126 -3.55 3.17 -14.42
N LEU A 127 -3.28 1.88 -14.52
CA LEU A 127 -2.83 1.04 -13.41
C LEU A 127 -1.34 1.28 -13.20
N LEU A 128 -1.00 1.93 -12.09
CA LEU A 128 0.37 2.32 -11.77
C LEU A 128 1.11 1.17 -11.10
N GLU A 129 2.39 1.02 -11.42
CA GLU A 129 3.26 0.12 -10.66
C GLU A 129 3.35 0.60 -9.21
N MET A 130 3.40 -0.37 -8.30
CA MET A 130 3.47 -0.11 -6.86
C MET A 130 4.77 -0.64 -6.28
N SER A 131 5.40 0.20 -5.45
CA SER A 131 6.56 -0.15 -4.66
C SER A 131 6.21 -1.21 -3.61
N TYR A 132 7.23 -1.75 -2.96
CA TYR A 132 7.04 -2.64 -1.81
C TYR A 132 6.25 -1.94 -0.69
N GLU A 133 6.68 -0.74 -0.31
CA GLU A 133 6.04 0.06 0.74
C GLU A 133 4.56 0.29 0.44
N GLU A 134 4.21 0.63 -0.80
CA GLU A 134 2.82 0.85 -1.22
C GLU A 134 1.99 -0.44 -1.18
N LYS A 135 2.56 -1.56 -1.65
CA LYS A 135 1.88 -2.88 -1.62
C LYS A 135 1.63 -3.37 -0.19
N TYR A 136 2.51 -3.04 0.74
CA TYR A 136 2.47 -3.50 2.14
C TYR A 136 2.05 -2.41 3.14
N ALA A 137 1.62 -1.23 2.69
CA ALA A 137 1.35 -0.06 3.54
C ALA A 137 0.38 -0.35 4.70
N ARG A 138 -0.62 -1.23 4.49
CA ARG A 138 -1.57 -1.63 5.54
C ARG A 138 -0.99 -2.58 6.60
N LEU A 139 0.19 -3.14 6.36
CA LEU A 139 0.86 -4.11 7.23
C LEU A 139 2.10 -3.50 7.91
N LEU A 140 2.82 -2.62 7.22
CA LEU A 140 4.00 -1.96 7.75
C LEU A 140 3.69 -1.10 8.99
N SER A 141 4.70 -0.91 9.83
CA SER A 141 4.58 -0.04 11.00
C SER A 141 4.56 1.43 10.61
N HIS A 142 3.56 2.16 11.10
CA HIS A 142 3.49 3.62 10.97
C HIS A 142 4.25 4.35 12.08
N ILE A 143 4.81 3.61 13.05
CA ILE A 143 5.67 4.14 14.11
C ILE A 143 7.09 3.58 13.96
N ASP A 144 8.06 4.29 14.51
CA ASP A 144 9.39 3.73 14.80
C ASP A 144 9.25 2.70 15.94
N GLY A 145 9.06 1.44 15.52
CA GLY A 145 8.59 0.31 16.32
C GLY A 145 7.95 -0.77 15.44
N PHE A 146 7.13 -1.61 16.07
CA PHE A 146 6.53 -2.79 15.45
C PHE A 146 5.03 -2.61 15.18
N ASN A 147 4.54 -3.24 14.12
CA ASN A 147 3.11 -3.48 13.91
C ASN A 147 2.83 -4.98 13.99
N ILE A 148 2.03 -5.36 14.98
CA ILE A 148 1.56 -6.73 15.19
C ILE A 148 0.27 -6.88 14.38
N VAL A 149 0.36 -7.54 13.23
CA VAL A 149 -0.80 -7.78 12.38
C VAL A 149 -1.37 -9.16 12.63
N VAL A 150 -2.62 -9.19 13.08
CA VAL A 150 -3.45 -10.40 13.09
C VAL A 150 -4.23 -10.44 11.78
N MET A 151 -3.81 -11.30 10.85
CA MET A 151 -4.54 -11.51 9.60
C MET A 151 -5.48 -12.71 9.73
N TYR A 152 -6.73 -12.55 9.30
CA TYR A 152 -7.78 -13.55 9.52
C TYR A 152 -8.80 -13.60 8.40
N LYS A 153 -9.51 -14.73 8.24
CA LYS A 153 -10.62 -14.83 7.29
C LYS A 153 -11.87 -14.18 7.87
N ASP A 154 -12.49 -13.29 7.11
CA ASP A 154 -13.71 -12.62 7.53
C ASP A 154 -14.84 -13.61 7.86
N GLY A 155 -15.70 -13.24 8.80
CA GLY A 155 -16.78 -14.10 9.32
C GLY A 155 -16.33 -15.27 10.21
N LYS A 156 -15.02 -15.40 10.52
CA LYS A 156 -14.53 -16.35 11.53
C LYS A 156 -14.30 -15.68 12.87
N THR A 157 -14.74 -16.34 13.95
CA THR A 157 -14.38 -15.96 15.32
C THR A 157 -12.89 -16.20 15.52
N LEU A 158 -12.17 -15.17 15.97
CA LEU A 158 -10.77 -15.30 16.37
C LEU A 158 -10.68 -15.98 17.75
N PRO A 159 -9.59 -16.73 18.03
CA PRO A 159 -9.30 -17.22 19.38
C PRO A 159 -9.30 -16.07 20.40
N THR A 160 -9.85 -16.32 21.59
CA THR A 160 -9.94 -15.30 22.66
C THR A 160 -8.58 -14.74 23.03
N GLU A 161 -7.53 -15.57 23.06
CA GLU A 161 -6.17 -15.10 23.35
C GLU A 161 -5.73 -13.99 22.38
N ILE A 162 -6.07 -14.13 21.09
CA ILE A 162 -5.76 -13.17 20.02
C ILE A 162 -6.62 -11.91 20.11
N GLN A 163 -7.89 -12.03 20.52
CA GLN A 163 -8.82 -10.89 20.58
C GLN A 163 -8.54 -9.96 21.75
N GLU A 164 -8.28 -10.52 22.93
CA GLU A 164 -8.33 -9.75 24.17
C GLU A 164 -6.94 -9.41 24.72
N SER A 165 -5.95 -10.27 24.50
CA SER A 165 -4.72 -10.23 25.31
C SER A 165 -3.43 -10.02 24.54
N VAL A 166 -3.40 -10.27 23.22
CA VAL A 166 -2.13 -10.22 22.45
C VAL A 166 -1.43 -8.88 22.56
N TYR A 167 -2.15 -7.78 22.33
CA TYR A 167 -1.54 -6.45 22.38
C TYR A 167 -1.05 -6.11 23.79
N GLU A 168 -1.88 -6.31 24.82
CA GLU A 168 -1.52 -6.04 26.21
C GLU A 168 -0.31 -6.88 26.67
N ASN A 169 -0.29 -8.18 26.35
CA ASN A 169 0.82 -9.06 26.72
C ASN A 169 2.12 -8.65 26.03
N VAL A 170 2.09 -8.27 24.75
CA VAL A 170 3.28 -7.75 24.08
C VAL A 170 3.74 -6.44 24.71
N MET A 171 2.83 -5.52 25.03
CA MET A 171 3.18 -4.28 25.71
C MET A 171 3.81 -4.53 27.08
N ASN A 172 3.34 -5.53 27.84
CA ASN A 172 3.95 -5.94 29.11
C ASN A 172 5.35 -6.54 28.92
N ILE A 173 5.60 -7.30 27.85
CA ILE A 173 6.93 -7.85 27.52
C ILE A 173 7.92 -6.74 27.15
N LEU A 174 7.44 -5.71 26.46
CA LEU A 174 8.25 -4.57 26.02
C LEU A 174 8.38 -3.48 27.10
N GLU A 175 7.72 -3.63 28.25
CA GLU A 175 7.77 -2.64 29.33
C GLU A 175 9.22 -2.47 29.83
N GLY A 176 9.69 -1.22 29.89
CA GLY A 176 11.05 -0.89 30.30
C GLY A 176 12.11 -1.01 29.20
N THR A 177 11.71 -1.33 27.97
CA THR A 177 12.58 -1.33 26.78
C THR A 177 12.40 -0.03 25.98
N GLU A 178 13.27 0.21 24.99
CA GLU A 178 13.11 1.32 24.04
C GLU A 178 12.12 1.01 22.90
N HIS A 179 11.68 -0.25 22.80
CA HIS A 179 10.83 -0.73 21.73
C HIS A 179 9.36 -0.39 21.96
N ARG A 180 8.66 -0.13 20.86
CA ARG A 180 7.22 0.19 20.85
C ARG A 180 6.50 -0.71 19.87
N ALA A 181 5.23 -0.99 20.15
CA ALA A 181 4.39 -1.76 19.25
C ALA A 181 2.99 -1.14 19.12
N VAL A 182 2.38 -1.36 17.95
CA VAL A 182 0.96 -1.19 17.68
C VAL A 182 0.40 -2.51 17.16
N ALA A 183 -0.92 -2.64 17.11
CA ALA A 183 -1.57 -3.83 16.58
C ALA A 183 -2.67 -3.50 15.58
N ALA A 184 -2.82 -4.35 14.56
CA ALA A 184 -3.84 -4.25 13.54
C ALA A 184 -4.51 -5.60 13.30
N TRP A 185 -5.84 -5.59 13.14
CA TRP A 185 -6.63 -6.76 12.79
C TRP A 185 -7.09 -6.60 11.35
N VAL A 186 -6.55 -7.43 10.47
CA VAL A 186 -6.70 -7.26 9.02
C VAL A 186 -7.44 -8.47 8.44
N PRO A 187 -8.66 -8.29 7.92
CA PRO A 187 -9.32 -9.32 7.12
C PRO A 187 -8.49 -9.66 5.88
N TYR A 188 -8.29 -10.95 5.65
CA TYR A 188 -7.74 -11.49 4.42
C TYR A 188 -8.74 -11.30 3.27
N ASP A 189 -8.26 -10.74 2.17
CA ASP A 189 -9.02 -10.47 0.96
C ASP A 189 -8.19 -10.96 -0.23
N GLU A 190 -8.66 -12.03 -0.88
CA GLU A 190 -8.00 -12.62 -2.05
C GLU A 190 -8.06 -11.71 -3.29
N ASN A 191 -8.96 -10.72 -3.30
CA ASN A 191 -9.13 -9.76 -4.37
C ASN A 191 -8.38 -8.44 -4.11
N TYR A 192 -7.56 -8.39 -3.05
CA TYR A 192 -6.63 -7.29 -2.82
C TYR A 192 -5.48 -7.32 -3.85
N VAL A 193 -4.87 -6.17 -4.12
CA VAL A 193 -3.85 -5.97 -5.16
C VAL A 193 -2.70 -6.97 -5.01
N LEU A 194 -2.34 -7.27 -3.76
CA LEU A 194 -1.42 -8.31 -3.39
C LEU A 194 -2.15 -9.43 -2.65
N ASP A 195 -2.05 -10.66 -3.16
CA ASP A 195 -2.45 -11.84 -2.40
C ASP A 195 -1.38 -12.07 -1.31
N TYR A 196 -1.68 -11.59 -0.10
CA TYR A 196 -0.77 -11.77 1.03
C TYR A 196 -0.58 -13.22 1.43
N LYS A 197 -1.54 -14.09 1.15
CA LYS A 197 -1.39 -15.51 1.48
C LYS A 197 -0.26 -16.12 0.66
N GLU A 198 -0.27 -15.86 -0.65
CA GLU A 198 0.81 -16.29 -1.54
C GLU A 198 2.11 -15.52 -1.26
N ALA A 199 2.04 -14.19 -1.16
CA ALA A 199 3.22 -13.34 -1.04
C ALA A 199 3.99 -13.51 0.28
N LEU A 200 3.31 -13.91 1.36
CA LEU A 200 3.91 -14.14 2.67
C LEU A 200 3.97 -15.62 3.07
N ASP A 201 3.63 -16.52 2.14
CA ASP A 201 3.62 -17.97 2.35
C ASP A 201 2.81 -18.36 3.61
N ILE A 202 1.56 -17.87 3.68
CA ILE A 202 0.67 -18.13 4.80
C ILE A 202 -0.06 -19.45 4.57
N GLU A 203 0.22 -20.42 5.44
CA GLU A 203 -0.35 -21.76 5.36
C GLU A 203 -1.78 -21.80 5.90
N GLN A 204 -2.04 -21.06 6.98
CA GLN A 204 -3.32 -21.07 7.67
C GLN A 204 -3.68 -19.71 8.31
N PHE A 205 -4.96 -19.55 8.63
CA PHE A 205 -5.50 -18.36 9.31
C PHE A 205 -6.19 -18.75 10.64
N PRO A 206 -6.13 -17.91 11.69
CA PRO A 206 -5.41 -16.64 11.72
C PRO A 206 -3.89 -16.82 11.71
N VAL A 207 -3.18 -15.80 11.26
CA VAL A 207 -1.71 -15.70 11.33
C VAL A 207 -1.36 -14.39 12.02
N VAL A 208 -0.32 -14.45 12.86
CA VAL A 208 0.27 -13.27 13.49
C VAL A 208 1.55 -12.92 12.75
N LEU A 209 1.65 -11.68 12.31
CA LEU A 209 2.79 -11.14 11.58
C LEU A 209 3.34 -9.96 12.37
N VAL A 210 4.65 -9.79 12.41
CA VAL A 210 5.30 -8.61 12.99
C VAL A 210 6.06 -7.89 11.90
N PHE A 211 5.68 -6.65 11.63
CA PHE A 211 6.35 -5.77 10.67
C PHE A 211 7.07 -4.65 11.41
N ASN A 212 8.19 -4.18 10.87
CA ASN A 212 8.69 -2.83 11.14
C ASN A 212 8.23 -1.88 10.02
N GLN A 213 8.90 -0.74 9.84
CA GLN A 213 8.57 0.23 8.79
C GLN A 213 8.96 -0.25 7.39
N GLU A 214 9.83 -1.26 7.27
CA GLU A 214 10.45 -1.66 6.00
C GLU A 214 10.05 -3.07 5.55
N GLU A 215 9.80 -4.00 6.47
CA GLU A 215 9.66 -5.42 6.14
C GLU A 215 8.94 -6.26 7.21
N LEU A 216 8.64 -7.51 6.84
CA LEU A 216 8.18 -8.56 7.74
C LEU A 216 9.37 -9.12 8.55
N LEU A 217 9.28 -9.08 9.87
CA LEU A 217 10.28 -9.60 10.79
C LEU A 217 9.95 -10.99 11.32
N PHE A 218 8.65 -11.27 11.52
CA PHE A 218 8.22 -12.49 12.18
C PHE A 218 6.85 -12.96 11.71
N LYS A 219 6.66 -14.28 11.63
CA LYS A 219 5.40 -14.94 11.26
C LYS A 219 5.17 -16.12 12.21
N ALA A 220 4.00 -16.16 12.83
CA ALA A 220 3.59 -17.24 13.72
C ALA A 220 2.10 -17.56 13.60
N TYR A 221 1.73 -18.76 14.04
CA TYR A 221 0.34 -19.24 14.05
C TYR A 221 -0.23 -19.42 15.46
N ASN A 222 0.57 -19.16 16.48
CA ASN A 222 0.17 -19.14 17.88
C ASN A 222 0.79 -17.92 18.57
N VAL A 223 0.23 -17.54 19.71
CA VAL A 223 0.63 -16.35 20.46
C VAL A 223 1.87 -16.56 21.31
N ASP A 224 2.17 -17.81 21.70
CA ASP A 224 3.34 -18.12 22.51
C ASP A 224 4.64 -17.84 21.74
N ASP A 225 4.69 -18.23 20.46
CA ASP A 225 5.79 -17.95 19.55
C ASP A 225 6.01 -16.43 19.36
N LEU A 226 4.92 -15.65 19.32
CA LEU A 226 4.98 -14.18 19.28
C LEU A 226 5.62 -13.62 20.55
N TYR A 227 5.18 -14.09 21.71
CA TYR A 227 5.72 -13.63 22.98
C TYR A 227 7.20 -13.99 23.12
N ASP A 228 7.59 -15.19 22.70
CA ASP A 228 8.98 -15.62 22.71
C ASP A 228 9.84 -14.84 21.71
N PHE A 229 9.29 -14.45 20.55
CA PHE A 229 9.96 -13.52 19.64
C PHE A 229 10.33 -12.21 20.34
N PHE A 230 9.37 -11.55 21.01
CA PHE A 230 9.64 -10.27 21.69
C PHE A 230 10.55 -10.41 22.91
N LYS A 231 10.45 -11.50 23.69
CA LYS A 231 11.36 -11.74 24.82
C LYS A 231 12.82 -11.89 24.38
N ASN A 232 13.04 -12.52 23.22
CA ASN A 232 14.38 -12.77 22.67
C ASN A 232 14.90 -11.61 21.81
N PHE A 233 14.05 -10.62 21.51
CA PHE A 233 14.42 -9.40 20.80
C PHE A 233 15.11 -8.39 21.73
N ASN A 234 14.83 -8.49 23.04
CA ASN A 234 15.36 -7.63 24.10
C ASN A 234 16.79 -8.01 24.56
#